data_AF-A0A925UGD1-F1
#
_entry.id   AF-A0A925UGD1-F1
#
_cell.length_a   1.000
_cell.length_b   1.000
_cell.length_c   1.000
_cell.angle_alpha   90.00
_cell.angle_beta   90.00
_cell.angle_gamma   90.00
#
_symmetry.space_group_name_H-M   'P 1'
#
loop_
_entity.id
_entity.type
_entity.pdbx_description
1 polymer ?
#
loop_
_entity_poly.entity_id
_entity_poly.type
_entity_poly.pdbx_seq_one_letter_code
_entity_poly.pdbx_strand_id
1 'polypeptide(L)'
;MVTLASAQFDLFENPNRAQRPGFPYLVVMQNDQFEHYSTRFVMPLARLAKLPASLPRRLAQTVRIEGEMLHPAAHLSASLPRHILGAPIGSLKSQADVLRDALDAVVSGV
;
A
#
# COMPACT_ATOMS: atom_id res chain seq x y z
N MET A 1 2.14 20.64 -17.68
CA MET A 1 2.34 19.26 -17.19
C MET A 1 1.10 18.90 -16.38
N VAL A 2 0.38 17.84 -16.76
CA VAL A 2 -0.78 17.39 -15.98
C VAL A 2 -0.24 16.76 -14.70
N THR A 3 -0.40 17.42 -13.57
CA THR A 3 -0.14 16.82 -12.26
C THR A 3 -1.26 15.83 -12.02
N LEU A 4 -1.02 14.54 -12.28
CA LEU A 4 -1.94 13.51 -11.83
C LEU A 4 -1.89 13.53 -10.30
N ALA A 5 -2.93 14.09 -9.68
CA ALA A 5 -3.08 14.09 -8.23
C ALA A 5 -3.00 12.64 -7.71
N SER A 6 -2.58 12.50 -6.46
CA SER A 6 -2.60 11.21 -5.76
C SER A 6 -3.03 11.52 -4.34
N ALA A 7 -4.15 10.92 -3.96
CA ALA A 7 -4.76 11.03 -2.66
C ALA A 7 -4.35 9.85 -1.77
N GLN A 8 -4.56 10.01 -0.46
CA GLN A 8 -4.40 8.96 0.51
C GLN A 8 -5.31 7.79 0.16
N PHE A 9 -4.75 6.59 0.20
CA PHE A 9 -5.34 5.32 -0.17
C PHE A 9 -5.57 5.09 -1.67
N ASP A 10 -5.04 5.95 -2.55
CA ASP A 10 -4.99 5.62 -3.98
C ASP A 10 -4.15 4.36 -4.21
N LEU A 11 -4.69 3.48 -5.06
CA LEU A 11 -4.10 2.21 -5.44
C LEU A 11 -3.40 2.36 -6.80
N PHE A 12 -2.20 1.81 -6.90
CA PHE A 12 -1.41 1.78 -8.13
C PHE A 12 -0.92 0.37 -8.40
N GLU A 13 -0.78 0.00 -9.67
CA GLU A 13 0.07 -1.14 -10.02
C GLU A 13 1.51 -0.87 -9.58
N ASN A 14 2.22 -1.90 -9.13
CA ASN A 14 3.63 -1.75 -8.82
C ASN A 14 4.40 -1.37 -10.10
N PRO A 15 5.10 -0.22 -10.14
CA PRO A 15 5.83 0.22 -11.33
C PRO A 15 7.01 -0.71 -11.64
N ASN A 16 7.53 -1.43 -10.64
CA ASN A 16 8.53 -2.46 -10.85
C ASN A 16 7.87 -3.77 -11.31
N ARG A 17 7.85 -4.00 -12.62
CA ARG A 17 7.27 -5.21 -13.23
C ARG A 17 7.86 -6.51 -12.69
N ALA A 18 9.15 -6.53 -12.37
CA ALA A 18 9.81 -7.73 -11.84
C ALA A 18 9.32 -8.12 -10.44
N GLN A 19 8.79 -7.16 -9.66
CA GLN A 19 8.24 -7.41 -8.33
C GLN A 19 6.76 -7.75 -8.32
N ARG A 20 6.02 -7.47 -9.40
CA ARG A 20 4.56 -7.70 -9.49
C ARG A 20 4.10 -9.12 -9.15
N PRO A 21 4.85 -10.21 -9.41
CA PRO A 21 4.44 -11.54 -8.97
C PRO A 21 4.22 -11.63 -7.46
N GLY A 22 5.11 -11.02 -6.66
CA GLY A 22 5.00 -11.00 -5.19
C GLY A 22 4.26 -9.77 -4.64
N PHE A 23 4.43 -8.61 -5.27
CA PHE A 23 3.89 -7.33 -4.83
C PHE A 23 3.19 -6.62 -6.00
N PRO A 24 1.98 -7.04 -6.39
CA PRO A 24 1.31 -6.51 -7.57
C PRO A 24 0.93 -5.02 -7.46
N TYR A 25 0.66 -4.53 -6.26
CA TYR A 25 0.10 -3.19 -6.05
C TYR A 25 0.81 -2.42 -4.94
N LEU A 26 0.72 -1.10 -5.04
CA LEU A 26 1.15 -0.14 -4.02
C LEU A 26 -0.06 0.72 -3.64
N VAL A 27 -0.25 0.98 -2.34
CA VAL A 27 -1.26 1.92 -1.84
C VAL A 27 -0.59 3.11 -1.18
N VAL A 28 -1.08 4.32 -1.47
CA VAL A 28 -0.57 5.55 -0.85
C VAL A 28 -1.07 5.62 0.59
N MET A 29 -0.14 5.74 1.54
CA MET A 29 -0.43 5.90 2.96
C MET A 29 -0.27 7.35 3.43
N GLN A 30 0.41 8.17 2.63
CA GLN A 30 0.63 9.59 2.91
C GLN A 30 -0.68 10.38 2.99
N ASN A 31 -0.80 11.21 4.03
CA ASN A 31 -1.94 12.12 4.21
C ASN A 31 -1.96 13.21 3.10
N ASP A 32 -3.15 13.60 2.66
CA ASP A 32 -3.39 14.59 1.61
C ASP A 32 -2.81 15.98 1.94
N GLN A 33 -2.65 16.34 3.22
CA GLN A 33 -1.98 17.57 3.65
C GLN A 33 -0.53 17.68 3.14
N PHE A 34 0.07 16.55 2.78
CA PHE A 34 1.43 16.45 2.25
C PHE A 34 1.46 16.28 0.72
N GLU A 35 0.38 16.58 0.00
CA GLU A 35 0.30 16.39 -1.45
C GLU A 35 1.32 17.20 -2.25
N HIS A 36 1.78 18.33 -1.69
CA HIS A 36 2.72 19.27 -2.29
C HIS A 36 4.14 18.70 -2.43
N TYR A 37 4.49 17.61 -1.72
CA TYR A 37 5.77 16.94 -1.89
C TYR A 37 5.81 16.11 -3.18
N SER A 38 7.02 15.96 -3.73
CA SER A 38 7.27 15.19 -4.98
C SER A 38 7.27 13.67 -4.79
N THR A 39 7.19 13.19 -3.54
CA THR A 39 7.16 11.77 -3.17
C THR A 39 5.81 11.37 -2.60
N ARG A 40 5.53 10.07 -2.59
CA ARG A 40 4.42 9.45 -1.85
C ARG A 40 4.97 8.34 -0.97
N PHE A 41 4.66 8.39 0.32
CA PHE A 41 4.81 7.25 1.21
C PHE A 41 3.77 6.19 0.83
N VAL A 42 4.26 5.04 0.36
CA VAL A 42 3.44 3.93 -0.14
C VAL A 42 3.71 2.65 0.65
N MET A 43 2.68 1.81 0.72
CA MET A 43 2.75 0.48 1.28
C MET A 43 2.56 -0.56 0.16
N PRO A 44 3.45 -1.53 0.00
CA PRO A 44 3.25 -2.65 -0.92
C PRO A 44 2.16 -3.61 -0.43
N LEU A 45 1.41 -4.18 -1.36
CA LEU A 45 0.44 -5.24 -1.11
C LEU A 45 0.98 -6.54 -1.66
N ALA A 46 1.17 -7.54 -0.78
CA ALA A 46 1.84 -8.79 -1.08
C ALA A 46 0.85 -9.92 -1.37
N ARG A 47 1.20 -10.75 -2.36
CA ARG A 47 0.70 -12.12 -2.47
C ARG A 47 1.49 -13.00 -1.52
N LEU A 48 0.85 -13.50 -0.47
CA LEU A 48 1.43 -14.52 0.39
C LEU A 48 0.79 -15.86 0.08
N ALA A 49 1.60 -16.84 -0.35
CA ALA A 49 1.12 -18.21 -0.52
C ALA A 49 0.75 -18.86 0.83
N LYS A 50 1.38 -18.40 1.92
CA LYS A 50 1.13 -18.85 3.28
C LYS A 50 1.42 -17.71 4.26
N LEU A 51 0.50 -17.42 5.17
CA LEU A 51 0.78 -16.55 6.30
C LEU A 51 1.77 -17.23 7.27
N PRO A 52 2.79 -16.52 7.76
CA PRO A 52 3.59 -17.00 8.88
C PRO A 52 2.68 -17.22 10.09
N ALA A 53 2.77 -18.40 10.73
CA ALA A 53 1.96 -18.72 11.90
C ALA A 53 2.24 -17.80 13.11
N SER A 54 3.40 -17.16 13.13
CA SER A 54 3.84 -16.21 14.16
C SER A 54 3.42 -14.77 13.89
N LEU A 55 2.75 -14.47 12.77
CA LEU A 55 2.38 -13.09 12.45
C LEU A 55 1.27 -12.61 13.42
N PRO A 56 1.46 -11.48 14.12
CA PRO A 56 0.41 -10.90 14.95
C PRO A 56 -0.90 -10.75 14.17
N ARG A 57 -2.04 -11.05 14.81
CA ARG A 57 -3.36 -11.07 14.15
C ARG A 57 -3.72 -9.76 13.45
N ARG A 58 -3.21 -8.62 13.95
CA ARG A 58 -3.35 -7.29 13.35
C ARG A 58 -2.54 -7.14 12.06
N LEU A 59 -1.35 -7.74 11.98
CA LEU A 59 -0.54 -7.84 10.75
C LEU A 59 -1.07 -8.88 9.75
N ALA A 60 -1.90 -9.81 10.21
CA ALA A 60 -2.44 -10.90 9.40
C ALA A 60 -3.67 -10.50 8.57
N GLN A 61 -4.21 -9.29 8.77
CA GLN A 61 -5.39 -8.83 8.06
C GLN A 61 -5.10 -8.61 6.57
N THR A 62 -6.15 -8.72 5.76
CA THR A 62 -6.06 -8.61 4.30
C THR A 62 -6.95 -7.50 3.78
N VAL A 63 -6.54 -6.96 2.63
CA VAL A 63 -7.39 -6.12 1.79
C VAL A 63 -7.84 -6.92 0.56
N ARG A 64 -8.97 -6.54 -0.01
CA ARG A 64 -9.50 -7.12 -1.25
C ARG A 64 -9.43 -6.12 -2.40
N ILE A 65 -8.89 -6.57 -3.53
CA ILE A 65 -8.84 -5.85 -4.81
C ILE A 65 -9.34 -6.80 -5.87
N GLU A 66 -10.44 -6.46 -6.55
CA GLU A 66 -11.03 -7.29 -7.62
C GLU A 66 -11.23 -8.78 -7.25
N GLY A 67 -11.54 -9.07 -5.98
CA GLY A 67 -11.71 -10.43 -5.46
C GLY A 67 -10.41 -11.13 -5.02
N GLU A 68 -9.24 -10.56 -5.34
CA GLU A 68 -7.95 -11.01 -4.84
C GLU A 68 -7.72 -10.56 -3.39
N MET A 69 -7.31 -11.48 -2.51
CA MET A 69 -6.90 -11.16 -1.14
C MET A 69 -5.41 -10.89 -1.08
N LEU A 70 -5.03 -9.73 -0.54
CA LEU A 70 -3.64 -9.29 -0.45
C LEU A 70 -3.28 -8.85 0.96
N HIS A 71 -2.01 -9.02 1.30
CA HIS A 71 -1.48 -8.69 2.61
C HIS A 71 -0.79 -7.33 2.59
N PRO A 72 -1.16 -6.39 3.47
CA PRO A 72 -0.39 -5.17 3.68
C PRO A 72 1.03 -5.51 4.14
N ALA A 73 2.04 -5.24 3.31
CA ALA A 73 3.44 -5.45 3.66
C ALA A 73 4.02 -4.18 4.30
N ALA A 74 3.43 -3.76 5.42
CA ALA A 74 3.72 -2.47 6.05
C ALA A 74 5.20 -2.25 6.39
N HIS A 75 5.93 -3.32 6.74
CA HIS A 75 7.38 -3.30 7.03
C HIS A 75 8.25 -3.00 5.80
N LEU A 76 7.69 -3.06 4.59
CA LEU A 76 8.34 -2.68 3.34
C LEU A 76 7.82 -1.34 2.79
N SER A 77 7.10 -0.56 3.60
CA SER A 77 6.63 0.76 3.18
C SER A 77 7.81 1.69 2.94
N ALA A 78 7.71 2.50 1.88
CA ALA A 78 8.79 3.37 1.45
C ALA A 78 8.25 4.63 0.77
N SER A 79 9.09 5.67 0.66
CA SER A 79 8.78 6.84 -0.16
C SER A 79 9.21 6.59 -1.61
N LEU A 80 8.28 6.79 -2.56
CA LEU A 80 8.57 6.72 -4.00
C LEU A 80 8.31 8.07 -4.68
N PRO A 81 9.05 8.44 -5.74
CA PRO A 81 8.73 9.61 -6.54
C PRO A 81 7.33 9.50 -7.16
N ARG A 82 6.49 10.53 -7.07
CA ARG A 82 5.10 10.48 -7.58
C ARG A 82 5.03 10.15 -9.07
N HIS A 83 6.00 10.61 -9.86
CA HIS A 83 5.99 10.44 -11.31
C HIS A 83 6.15 8.97 -11.76
N ILE A 84 6.70 8.08 -10.91
CA ILE A 84 6.85 6.66 -11.28
C ILE A 84 5.58 5.83 -11.00
N LEU A 85 4.65 6.32 -10.18
CA LEU A 85 3.45 5.57 -9.79
C LEU A 85 2.41 5.47 -10.93
N GLY A 86 2.51 6.30 -11.97
CA GLY A 86 1.53 6.31 -13.06
C GLY A 86 0.15 6.83 -12.64
N ALA A 87 -0.90 6.33 -13.28
CA ALA A 87 -2.29 6.66 -12.96
C ALA A 87 -2.85 5.75 -11.85
N PRO A 88 -3.65 6.27 -10.93
CA PRO A 88 -4.33 5.45 -9.94
C PRO A 88 -5.33 4.51 -10.64
N ILE A 89 -5.39 3.27 -10.17
CA ILE A 89 -6.30 2.23 -10.69
C ILE A 89 -7.52 2.00 -9.78
N GLY A 90 -7.57 2.70 -8.64
CA GLY A 90 -8.65 2.59 -7.66
C GLY A 90 -8.28 3.23 -6.33
N SER A 91 -9.08 2.97 -5.30
CA SER A 91 -8.83 3.43 -3.94
C SER A 91 -9.18 2.35 -2.92
N LEU A 92 -8.36 2.25 -1.87
CA LEU A 92 -8.60 1.38 -0.72
C LEU A 92 -9.14 2.14 0.50
N LYS A 93 -9.70 3.34 0.31
CA LYS A 93 -10.22 4.17 1.41
C LYS A 93 -11.25 3.46 2.29
N SER A 94 -12.09 2.60 1.72
CA SER A 94 -13.07 1.79 2.47
C SER A 94 -12.44 0.70 3.34
N GLN A 95 -11.16 0.40 3.14
CA GLN A 95 -10.37 -0.59 3.87
C GLN A 95 -9.21 0.07 4.63
N ALA A 96 -9.29 1.39 4.87
CA ALA A 96 -8.22 2.18 5.46
C ALA A 96 -7.81 1.69 6.85
N ASP A 97 -8.75 1.20 7.66
CA ASP A 97 -8.48 0.70 9.01
C ASP A 97 -7.48 -0.46 8.98
N VAL A 98 -7.64 -1.40 8.04
CA VAL A 98 -6.70 -2.53 7.85
C VAL A 98 -5.29 -2.05 7.53
N LEU A 99 -5.17 -1.03 6.67
CA LEU A 99 -3.88 -0.47 6.26
C LEU A 99 -3.20 0.30 7.40
N ARG A 100 -3.99 1.02 8.21
CA ARG A 100 -3.50 1.79 9.37
C ARG A 100 -3.06 0.85 10.48
N ASP A 101 -3.85 -0.17 10.79
CA ASP A 101 -3.50 -1.19 11.78
C ASP A 101 -2.21 -1.94 11.40
N ALA A 102 -2.04 -2.26 10.12
CA ALA A 102 -0.81 -2.89 9.65
C ALA A 102 0.42 -1.99 9.81
N LEU A 103 0.29 -0.68 9.53
CA LEU A 103 1.36 0.29 9.72
C LEU A 103 1.67 0.49 11.21
N ASP A 104 0.63 0.62 12.03
CA ASP A 104 0.74 0.81 13.48
C ASP A 104 1.49 -0.38 14.11
N ALA A 105 1.14 -1.61 13.76
CA ALA A 105 1.84 -2.81 14.24
C ALA A 105 3.36 -2.84 13.92
N VAL A 106 3.81 -2.15 12.86
CA VAL A 106 5.25 -2.01 12.54
C VAL A 106 5.90 -0.87 13.33
N VAL A 107 5.18 0.24 13.51
CA VAL A 107 5.74 1.48 14.07
C VAL A 107 5.67 1.51 15.60
N SER A 108 4.56 1.06 16.17
CA SER A 108 4.27 1.14 17.60
C SER A 108 4.24 -0.23 18.29
N GLY A 109 4.02 -1.32 17.52
CA GLY A 109 4.11 -2.69 18.02
C GLY A 109 2.89 -3.20 18.80
N VAL A 110 1.73 -2.55 18.67
CA VAL A 110 0.47 -2.86 19.39
C VAL A 110 -0.46 -3.86 18.69
#